data_AF-A0A0X8VCR7-F1
#
_entry.id   AF-A0A0X8VCR7-F1
#
_cell.length_a   1.000
_cell.length_b   1.000
_cell.length_c   1.000
_cell.angle_alpha   90.00
_cell.angle_beta   90.00
_cell.angle_gamma   90.00
#
_symmetry.space_group_name_H-M   'P 1'
#
loop_
_entity.id
_entity.type
_entity.pdbx_description
1 polymer ?
#
loop_
_entity_poly.entity_id
_entity_poly.type
_entity_poly.pdbx_seq_one_letter_code
_entity_poly.pdbx_strand_id
1 'polypeptide(L)' 'MSKNYIIRPATMEDEENIFKLSRFVADNYARSYLGDQIIDWYIDSGNCDEDIRKGIKSSTLLLLLSIK' A
#
# COMPACT_ATOMS: atom_id res chain seq x y z
N MET A 1 -20.02 -17.20 -4.77
CA MET A 1 -19.37 -17.26 -3.45
C MET A 1 -19.41 -15.87 -2.85
N SER A 2 -20.09 -15.68 -1.71
CA SER A 2 -20.07 -14.39 -1.01
C SER A 2 -18.65 -14.17 -0.49
N LYS A 3 -17.94 -13.17 -1.03
CA LYS A 3 -16.65 -12.75 -0.48
C LYS A 3 -16.96 -12.14 0.88
N ASN A 4 -16.61 -12.83 1.95
CA ASN A 4 -16.64 -12.23 3.28
C ASN A 4 -15.57 -11.14 3.30
N TYR A 5 -15.95 -9.94 3.71
CA TYR A 5 -15.02 -8.82 3.83
C TYR A 5 -15.13 -8.20 5.21
N ILE A 6 -14.03 -7.61 5.66
CA ILE A 6 -13.96 -6.83 6.89
C ILE A 6 -13.50 -5.43 6.52
N ILE A 7 -14.19 -4.42 7.05
CA ILE A 7 -13.76 -3.02 6.99
C ILE A 7 -13.35 -2.62 8.41
N ARG A 8 -12.11 -2.15 8.57
CA ARG A 8 -11.61 -1.69 9.88
C ARG A 8 -10.55 -0.61 9.73
N PRO A 9 -10.29 0.21 10.76
CA PRO A 9 -9.10 1.05 10.79
C PRO A 9 -7.82 0.24 10.59
N ALA A 10 -6.84 0.82 9.91
CA ALA A 10 -5.49 0.24 9.82
C ALA A 10 -4.79 0.28 11.18
N THR A 11 -3.94 -0.71 11.45
CA THR A 11 -3.09 -0.77 12.63
C THR A 11 -1.62 -0.85 12.21
N MET A 12 -0.70 -0.74 13.17
CA MET A 12 0.73 -0.90 12.88
C MET A 12 1.10 -2.31 12.39
N GLU A 13 0.27 -3.32 12.68
CA GLU A 13 0.47 -4.69 12.18
C GLU A 13 0.23 -4.78 10.66
N ASP A 14 -0.51 -3.84 10.08
CA ASP A 14 -0.76 -3.78 8.64
C ASP A 14 0.38 -3.10 7.86
N GLU A 15 1.31 -2.43 8.55
CA GLU A 15 2.31 -1.54 7.95
C GLU A 15 3.07 -2.22 6.82
N GLU A 16 3.60 -3.43 7.06
CA GLU A 16 4.37 -4.18 6.07
C GLU A 16 3.55 -4.52 4.82
N ASN A 17 2.29 -4.93 4.98
CA ASN A 17 1.43 -5.27 3.85
C ASN A 17 1.04 -4.04 3.04
N ILE A 18 0.81 -2.91 3.70
CA ILE A 18 0.50 -1.65 3.02
C ILE A 18 1.74 -1.11 2.28
N PHE A 19 2.95 -1.23 2.86
CA PHE A 19 4.19 -0.90 2.15
C PHE A 19 4.35 -1.72 0.87
N LYS A 20 4.17 -3.05 0.96
CA LYS A 20 4.24 -3.93 -0.21
C LYS A 20 3.23 -3.53 -1.28
N LEU A 21 1.98 -3.25 -0.88
CA LEU A 21 0.94 -2.80 -1.80
C LEU A 21 1.28 -1.45 -2.45
N SER A 22 1.72 -0.47 -1.65
CA SER A 22 2.06 0.86 -2.14
C SER A 22 3.20 0.83 -3.15
N ARG A 23 4.28 0.10 -2.84
CA ARG A 23 5.41 -0.10 -3.75
C ARG A 23 4.97 -0.81 -5.03
N PHE A 24 4.16 -1.86 -4.93
CA PHE A 24 3.59 -2.54 -6.10
C PHE A 24 2.79 -1.58 -6.99
N VAL A 25 1.97 -0.71 -6.38
CA VAL A 25 1.18 0.27 -7.12
C VAL A 25 2.06 1.31 -7.81
N ALA A 26 3.05 1.86 -7.10
CA ALA A 26 3.99 2.82 -7.67
C ALA A 26 4.76 2.22 -8.85
N ASP A 27 5.29 1.01 -8.67
CA ASP A 27 6.07 0.29 -9.66
C ASP A 27 5.27 -0.07 -10.92
N ASN A 28 4.01 -0.48 -10.77
CA ASN A 28 3.23 -1.00 -11.90
C ASN A 28 2.31 0.04 -12.57
N TYR A 29 1.92 1.09 -11.86
CA TYR A 29 0.89 2.03 -12.33
C TYR A 29 1.34 3.48 -12.37
N ALA A 30 2.43 3.84 -11.68
CA ALA A 30 2.89 5.24 -11.65
C ALA A 30 4.04 5.55 -12.62
N ARG A 31 4.78 4.52 -13.07
CA ARG A 31 5.89 4.66 -14.04
C ARG A 31 5.46 5.34 -15.34
N SER A 32 4.27 5.03 -15.84
CA SER A 32 3.78 5.54 -17.14
C SER A 32 3.64 7.06 -17.20
N TYR A 33 3.44 7.74 -16.06
CA TYR A 33 3.26 9.20 -16.01
C TYR A 33 4.33 9.94 -15.19
N LEU A 34 5.03 9.28 -14.27
CA LEU A 34 6.15 9.88 -13.50
C LEU A 34 7.53 9.55 -14.09
N GLY A 35 7.64 8.49 -14.88
CA GLY A 35 8.91 8.00 -15.41
C GLY A 35 9.72 7.16 -14.42
N ASP A 36 10.57 6.30 -14.96
CA ASP A 36 11.24 5.24 -14.19
C ASP A 36 12.13 5.77 -13.08
N GLN A 37 12.95 6.79 -13.37
CA GLN A 37 13.90 7.36 -12.40
C GLN A 37 13.20 7.96 -11.18
N ILE A 38 12.01 8.54 -11.36
CA ILE A 38 11.24 9.13 -10.27
C ILE A 38 10.68 8.02 -9.38
N ILE A 39 10.17 6.94 -9.97
CA ILE A 39 9.63 5.81 -9.22
C ILE A 39 10.74 5.07 -8.47
N ASP A 40 11.88 4.83 -9.12
CA ASP A 40 13.04 4.20 -8.49
C ASP A 40 13.51 5.03 -7.30
N TRP A 41 13.68 6.35 -7.46
CA TRP A 41 14.00 7.24 -6.35
C TRP A 41 12.94 7.18 -5.24
N TYR A 42 11.65 7.21 -5.58
CA TYR A 42 10.56 7.21 -4.61
C TYR A 42 10.54 5.94 -3.73
N ILE A 43 10.84 4.79 -4.34
CA ILE A 43 10.89 3.49 -3.65
C ILE A 43 12.21 3.34 -2.88
N ASP A 44 13.36 3.58 -3.52
CA ASP A 44 14.69 3.27 -2.97
C ASP A 44 15.14 4.25 -1.89
N SER A 45 14.61 5.48 -1.90
CA SER A 45 14.89 6.47 -0.84
C SER A 45 14.14 6.22 0.46
N GLY A 46 13.18 5.29 0.47
CA GLY A 46 12.30 5.06 1.62
C GLY A 46 11.19 6.10 1.78
N ASN A 47 11.09 7.09 0.89
CA ASN A 47 10.02 8.10 0.92
C ASN A 47 8.63 7.47 0.80
N CYS A 48 8.48 6.42 -0.02
CA CYS A 48 7.25 5.64 -0.10
C CYS A 48 6.79 5.10 1.26
N ASP A 49 7.72 4.53 2.05
CA ASP A 49 7.41 3.98 3.36
C ASP A 49 7.06 5.07 4.37
N GLU A 50 7.75 6.22 4.33
CA GLU A 50 7.45 7.35 5.20
C GLU A 50 6.05 7.93 4.96
N ASP A 51 5.66 8.09 3.70
CA ASP A 51 4.34 8.61 3.34
C ASP A 51 3.22 7.67 3.82
N ILE A 52 3.40 6.37 3.66
CA ILE A 52 2.47 5.38 4.18
C ILE A 52 2.42 5.44 5.71
N ARG A 53 3.55 5.54 6.41
CA ARG A 53 3.58 5.62 7.88
C ARG A 53 2.86 6.87 8.41
N LYS A 54 2.92 7.99 7.70
CA LYS A 54 2.14 9.21 8.03
C LYS A 54 0.63 8.97 7.84
N GLY A 55 0.24 8.25 6.79
CA GLY A 55 -1.16 8.01 6.43
C GLY A 55 -1.83 6.82 7.14
N ILE A 56 -1.06 5.86 7.67
CA ILE A 56 -1.63 4.61 8.20
C ILE A 56 -2.60 4.85 9.36
N LYS A 57 -2.28 5.80 10.25
CA LYS A 57 -3.11 6.10 11.43
C LYS A 57 -4.49 6.67 11.09
N SER A 58 -4.67 7.22 9.89
CA SER A 58 -5.93 7.77 9.40
C SER A 58 -6.58 6.90 8.30
N SER A 59 -6.02 5.72 8.03
CA SER A 59 -6.47 4.85 6.95
C SER A 59 -7.52 3.82 7.42
N THR A 60 -8.43 3.48 6.51
CA THR A 60 -9.39 2.37 6.68
C THR A 60 -9.09 1.30 5.65
N LEU A 61 -9.02 0.04 6.08
CA LEU A 61 -8.72 -1.11 5.25
C LEU A 61 -9.99 -1.87 4.87
N LEU A 62 -10.02 -2.38 3.64
CA LEU A 62 -10.96 -3.40 3.17
C LEU A 62 -10.19 -4.72 3.00
N LEU A 63 -10.47 -5.68 3.86
CA LEU A 63 -9.83 -6.99 3.85
C LEU A 63 -10.78 -8.01 3.24
N LEU A 64 -10.33 -8.69 2.17
CA LEU A 64 -11.03 -9.82 1.58
C LEU A 64 -10.65 -11.09 2.33
N LEU A 65 -11.60 -11.73 3.00
CA LEU A 65 -11.38 -13.02 3.64
C LEU A 65 -11.45 -14.11 2.57
N SER A 66 -10.32 -14.72 2.25
CA SER A 66 -10.32 -15.98 1.51
C SER A 66 -10.78 -17.09 2.43
N ILE A 67 -11.94 -17.69 2.12
CA ILE A 67 -12.33 -18.97 2.68
C ILE A 67 -11.41 -20.00 2.02
N LYS A 68 -10.55 -20.65 2.80
CA LYS A 68 -9.75 -21.79 2.34
C LYS A 68 -10.64 -22.97 1.98
#